data_AF-A0A350P485-F1
#
_entry.id   AF-A0A350P485-F1
#
_cell.length_a   1.000
_cell.length_b   1.000
_cell.length_c   1.000
_cell.angle_alpha   90.00
_cell.angle_beta   90.00
_cell.angle_gamma   90.00
#
_symmetry.space_group_name_H-M   'P 1'
#
loop_
_entity.id
_entity.type
_entity.pdbx_description
1 polymer ?
#
loop_
_entity_poly.entity_id
_entity_poly.type
_entity_poly.pdbx_seq_one_letter_code
_entity_poly.pdbx_strand_id
1 'polypeptide(L)' 'DCYLAPLLWRLPALGIELNGAGSKEINAYMNRIFSRSSFKASLTDQEREIHNPL' A
#
# COMPACT_ATOMS: atom_id res chain seq x y z
N ASP A 1 8.69 7.59 -4.27
CA ASP A 1 8.26 6.42 -3.48
C ASP A 1 7.95 6.74 -2.02
N CYS A 2 8.87 7.32 -1.24
CA CYS A 2 8.70 7.54 0.21
C CYS A 2 7.47 8.38 0.63
N TYR A 3 7.01 9.32 -0.19
CA TYR A 3 5.79 10.10 0.09
C TYR A 3 4.51 9.40 -0.36
N LEU A 4 4.56 8.69 -1.50
CA LEU A 4 3.38 8.11 -2.13
C LEU A 4 3.04 6.73 -1.54
N ALA A 5 4.04 5.95 -1.17
CA ALA A 5 3.85 4.60 -0.65
C ALA A 5 3.01 4.55 0.65
N PRO A 6 3.21 5.44 1.65
CA PRO A 6 2.37 5.46 2.84
C PRO A 6 0.91 5.82 2.57
N LEU A 7 0.65 6.70 1.58
CA LEU A 7 -0.69 7.05 1.13
C LEU A 7 -1.37 5.85 0.46
N LEU A 8 -0.68 5.22 -0.50
CA LEU A 8 -1.20 4.06 -1.23
C LEU A 8 -1.45 2.86 -0.30
N TRP A 9 -0.61 2.67 0.73
CA TRP A 9 -0.78 1.62 1.72
C TRP A 9 -2.07 1.78 2.54
N ARG A 10 -2.50 3.03 2.78
CA ARG A 10 -3.67 3.37 3.60
C ARG A 10 -4.99 3.40 2.86
N LEU A 11 -5.01 3.24 1.53
CA LEU A 11 -6.25 3.28 0.74
C LEU A 11 -7.37 2.36 1.28
N PRO A 12 -7.09 1.11 1.71
CA PRO A 12 -8.12 0.25 2.29
C PRO A 12 -8.73 0.84 3.57
N ALA A 13 -7.89 1.41 4.45
CA ALA A 13 -8.35 2.04 5.69
C ALA A 13 -9.16 3.33 5.44
N LEU A 14 -9.00 3.96 4.27
CA LEU A 14 -9.77 5.13 3.84
C LEU A 14 -11.05 4.74 3.07
N GLY A 15 -11.31 3.44 2.86
CA GLY A 15 -12.43 2.96 2.05
C GLY A 15 -12.29 3.29 0.56
N ILE A 16 -11.06 3.45 0.06
CA ILE A 16 -10.78 3.78 -1.34
C ILE A 16 -10.31 2.52 -2.08
N GLU A 17 -11.03 2.18 -3.15
CA GLU A 17 -10.66 1.12 -4.08
C GLU A 17 -10.23 1.69 -5.42
N LEU A 18 -9.12 1.19 -5.98
CA LEU A 18 -8.61 1.61 -7.27
C LEU A 18 -9.25 0.78 -8.38
N ASN A 19 -10.18 1.40 -9.12
CA ASN A 19 -10.95 0.76 -10.19
C ASN A 19 -10.81 1.54 -11.51
N GLY A 20 -11.09 0.87 -12.64
CA GLY A 20 -11.10 1.49 -13.97
C GLY A 20 -9.73 1.59 -14.65
N ALA A 21 -9.63 2.45 -15.66
CA ALA A 21 -8.42 2.61 -16.47
C ALA A 21 -7.24 3.13 -15.61
N GLY A 22 -6.07 2.50 -15.73
CA GLY A 22 -4.88 2.85 -14.96
C GLY A 22 -4.74 2.14 -13.60
N SER A 23 -5.79 1.49 -13.10
CA SER A 23 -5.75 0.77 -11.81
C SER A 23 -4.72 -0.35 -11.80
N LYS A 24 -4.57 -1.07 -12.92
CA LYS A 24 -3.61 -2.18 -13.07
C LYS A 24 -2.17 -1.72 -12.92
N GLU A 25 -1.82 -0.60 -13.54
CA GLU A 25 -0.50 -0.01 -13.52
C GLU A 25 -0.14 0.51 -12.12
N ILE A 26 -1.09 1.15 -11.44
CA ILE A 26 -0.93 1.60 -10.05
C ILE A 26 -0.76 0.40 -9.11
N ASN A 27 -1.58 -0.65 -9.25
CA ASN A 27 -1.46 -1.87 -8.46
C ASN A 27 -0.09 -2.56 -8.66
N ALA A 28 0.41 -2.61 -9.89
CA ALA A 28 1.75 -3.13 -10.17
C ALA A 28 2.86 -2.28 -9.52
N TYR A 29 2.71 -0.96 -9.49
CA TYR A 29 3.62 -0.06 -8.78
C TYR A 29 3.56 -0.27 -7.26
N MET A 30 2.37 -0.38 -6.67
CA MET A 30 2.16 -0.68 -5.26
C MET A 30 2.86 -1.99 -4.86
N ASN A 31 2.63 -3.07 -5.60
CA ASN A 31 3.25 -4.38 -5.35
C ASN A 31 4.80 -4.30 -5.33
N ARG A 32 5.38 -3.55 -6.28
CA ARG A 32 6.83 -3.36 -6.36
C ARG A 32 7.39 -2.56 -5.18
N ILE A 33 6.66 -1.60 -4.63
CA ILE A 33 7.12 -0.86 -3.44
C ILE A 33 6.91 -1.67 -2.17
N PHE A 34 5.71 -2.25 -2.00
CA PHE A 34 5.35 -2.97 -0.78
C PHE A 34 6.17 -4.25 -0.56
N SER A 35 6.71 -4.82 -1.64
CA SER A 35 7.63 -5.96 -1.57
C SER A 35 9.03 -5.60 -1.06
N ARG A 36 9.45 -4.32 -1.06
CA ARG A 36 10.79 -3.90 -0.63
C ARG A 36 10.97 -4.12 0.88
N SER A 37 12.12 -4.67 1.27
CA SER A 37 12.48 -4.89 2.68
C SER A 37 12.48 -3.60 3.49
N SER A 38 12.97 -2.49 2.93
CA SER A 38 12.98 -1.19 3.59
C SER A 38 11.59 -0.65 3.87
N PHE A 39 10.64 -0.85 2.96
CA PHE A 39 9.25 -0.44 3.17
C PHE A 39 8.61 -1.27 4.28
N LYS A 40 8.74 -2.60 4.23
CA LYS A 40 8.23 -3.50 5.28
C LYS A 40 8.83 -3.20 6.66
N ALA A 41 10.12 -2.86 6.69
CA ALA A 41 10.82 -2.49 7.93
C ALA A 41 10.35 -1.13 8.49
N SER A 42 9.86 -0.22 7.64
CA SER A 42 9.33 1.08 8.09
C SER A 42 7.90 1.02 8.65
N LEU A 43 7.15 -0.06 8.38
CA LEU A 43 5.77 -0.21 8.84
C LEU A 43 5.71 -0.54 10.34
N THR A 44 4.92 0.22 11.07
CA THR A 44 4.46 -0.12 12.43
C THR A 44 3.49 -1.29 12.42
N ASP A 45 3.25 -1.91 13.58
CA ASP A 45 2.30 -3.03 13.70
C ASP A 45 0.88 -2.61 13.29
N GLN A 46 0.43 -1.41 13.71
CA GLN A 46 -0.86 -0.84 13.31
C GLN A 46 -0.98 -0.67 11.79
N GLU A 47 0.10 -0.27 11.12
CA GLU A 47 0.07 -0.15 9.66
C GLU A 47 0.02 -1.51 8.98
N ARG A 48 0.65 -2.55 9.53
CA ARG A 48 0.60 -3.91 8.96
C ARG A 48 -0.80 -4.51 9.03
N GLU A 49 -1.53 -4.23 10.09
CA GLU A 49 -2.92 -4.69 10.28
C GLU A 49 -3.87 -4.20 9.18
N ILE A 50 -3.55 -3.09 8.48
CA ILE A 50 -4.36 -2.58 7.36
C ILE A 50 -4.53 -3.63 6.26
N HIS A 51 -3.51 -4.47 6.03
CA HIS A 51 -3.54 -5.53 5.00
C HIS A 51 -3.61 -6.94 5.60
N ASN A 52 -3.37 -7.09 6.90
CA ASN A 52 -3.42 -8.34 7.64
C ASN A 52 -4.26 -8.19 8.92
N PRO A 53 -5.59 -7.98 8.81
CA PRO A 53 -6.46 -7.93 9.99
C PRO A 53 -6.51 -9.30 10.68
N LEU A 54 -6.57 -9.29 12.02
CA LEU A 54 -6.68 -10.46 12.89
C LEU A 54 -8.04 -11.16 12.76
#